data_AF-A0A7S3ZWJ3-F1
#
_entry.id   AF-A0A7S3ZWJ3-F1
#
_cell.length_a   1.000
_cell.length_b   1.000
_cell.length_c   1.000
_cell.angle_alpha   90.00
_cell.angle_beta   90.00
_cell.angle_gamma   90.00
#
_symmetry.space_group_name_H-M   'P 1'
#
loop_
_entity.id
_entity.type
_entity.pdbx_description
1 polymer ?
#
loop_
_entity_poly.entity_id
_entity_poly.type
_entity_poly.pdbx_seq_one_letter_code
_entity_poly.pdbx_strand_id
1 'polypeptide(L)'
;NEEYTRFDKYKSKYMGRYNSVDQSKTDMSYADFGALVTAQEYSFKNGDILTGTVVQYDGPQKALVEVGAKTAAVLPLREATISPLGDGETISSFVDVGEQYEFQIVSDSRDDGQVTVSIKKIMYAKAWQKLSEQYADDPVFEAEIFQVNRGGAIVLVEGLRAFLPGSHIMGTGGASEAMVGKRIPLKFLEVNEAANKLVVSNRRAVIEHSMASIKRGDVYDGIITAVKPYGAFVEIMGMSGLLHISQISYDRVENLEATLAAGMAIKCMVIDHDKAAGRIALSTKTLEPEPGDMLRDPE
;
A
#
# COMPACT_ATOMS: atom_id res chain seq x y z
N ASN A 1 35.41 -86.27 30.97
CA ASN A 1 34.06 -85.67 31.13
C ASN A 1 34.21 -84.18 30.92
N GLU A 2 33.82 -83.57 29.81
CA GLU A 2 32.91 -83.95 28.71
C GLU A 2 33.52 -83.44 27.39
N GLU A 3 33.32 -84.17 26.30
CA GLU A 3 33.82 -83.81 24.97
C GLU A 3 33.01 -82.63 24.38
N TYR A 4 33.68 -81.51 24.15
CA TYR A 4 33.12 -80.42 23.35
C TYR A 4 32.93 -80.88 21.90
N THR A 5 31.69 -80.87 21.42
CA THR A 5 31.38 -81.25 20.05
C THR A 5 32.01 -80.26 19.06
N ARG A 6 32.31 -80.75 17.85
CA ARG A 6 32.92 -79.98 16.74
C ARG A 6 32.12 -78.71 16.37
N PHE A 7 30.84 -78.67 16.74
CA PHE A 7 29.90 -77.56 16.56
C PHE A 7 30.11 -76.40 17.56
N ASP A 8 30.48 -76.67 18.80
CA ASP A 8 30.67 -75.62 19.83
C ASP A 8 31.89 -74.74 19.53
N LYS A 9 32.92 -75.31 18.90
CA LYS A 9 34.10 -74.55 18.44
C LYS A 9 33.77 -73.58 17.28
N TYR A 10 32.80 -73.91 16.43
CA TYR A 10 32.38 -73.04 15.32
C TYR A 10 31.54 -71.85 15.79
N LYS A 11 30.69 -72.05 16.81
CA LYS A 11 29.80 -71.01 17.34
C LYS A 11 30.58 -69.84 17.97
N SER A 12 31.71 -70.15 18.62
CA SER A 12 32.58 -69.15 19.25
C SER A 12 33.39 -68.27 18.27
N LYS A 13 33.61 -68.75 17.03
CA LYS A 13 34.49 -68.08 16.06
C LYS A 13 33.76 -67.11 15.11
N TYR A 14 32.43 -67.22 15.01
CA TYR A 14 31.63 -66.48 14.01
C TYR A 14 30.46 -65.67 14.57
N MET A 15 30.07 -65.83 15.84
CA MET A 15 29.16 -64.88 16.50
C MET A 15 29.99 -63.80 17.19
N GLY A 16 30.08 -62.62 16.56
CA GLY A 16 30.53 -61.40 17.25
C GLY A 16 29.70 -61.14 18.51
N ARG A 17 30.24 -60.39 19.46
CA ARG A 17 29.59 -60.01 20.73
C ARG A 17 28.12 -59.67 20.48
N TYR A 18 27.22 -60.58 20.86
CA TYR A 18 25.84 -60.21 21.08
C TYR A 18 25.86 -59.32 22.31
N ASN A 19 25.78 -58.01 22.09
CA ASN A 19 25.27 -57.14 23.12
C ASN A 19 23.85 -57.63 23.39
N SER A 20 23.65 -58.23 24.56
CA SER A 20 22.31 -58.36 25.14
C SER A 20 21.83 -56.93 25.38
N VAL A 21 21.24 -56.33 24.36
CA VAL A 21 20.47 -55.11 24.54
C VAL A 21 19.29 -55.52 25.41
N ASP A 22 19.34 -55.07 26.65
CA ASP A 22 18.27 -55.20 27.63
C ASP A 22 16.97 -54.68 27.02
N GLN A 23 16.10 -55.59 26.59
CA GLN A 23 14.81 -55.28 25.96
C GLN A 23 13.79 -54.70 26.96
N SER A 24 14.15 -54.52 28.24
CA SER A 24 13.28 -53.93 29.25
C SER A 24 13.18 -52.40 29.22
N LYS A 25 13.87 -51.72 28.28
CA LYS A 25 13.88 -50.24 28.17
C LYS A 25 13.19 -49.65 26.94
N THR A 26 12.41 -50.43 26.21
CA THR A 26 11.54 -49.94 25.13
C THR A 26 10.13 -50.48 25.32
N ASP A 27 9.53 -50.19 26.46
CA ASP A 27 8.11 -50.45 26.69
C ASP A 27 7.34 -49.13 26.54
N MET A 28 7.43 -48.52 25.35
CA MET A 28 6.40 -47.56 24.95
C MET A 28 5.19 -48.40 24.56
N SER A 29 4.26 -48.55 25.51
CA SER A 29 3.03 -49.30 25.28
C SER A 29 2.27 -48.70 24.10
N TYR A 30 1.50 -49.51 23.37
CA TYR A 30 0.65 -49.03 22.27
C TYR A 30 -0.35 -47.95 22.74
N ALA A 31 -0.68 -47.93 24.03
CA ALA A 31 -1.50 -46.90 24.66
C ALA A 31 -0.73 -45.57 24.85
N ASP A 32 0.57 -45.63 25.13
CA ASP A 32 1.45 -44.46 25.21
C ASP A 32 1.77 -43.88 23.83
N PHE A 33 1.94 -44.75 22.83
CA PHE A 33 2.01 -44.32 21.43
C PHE A 33 0.68 -43.73 20.95
N GLY A 34 -0.45 -44.35 21.32
CA GLY A 34 -1.78 -43.79 21.11
C GLY A 34 -1.91 -42.41 21.74
N ALA A 35 -1.51 -42.24 23.00
CA ALA A 35 -1.55 -40.95 23.69
C ALA A 35 -0.64 -39.89 23.07
N LEU A 36 0.54 -40.24 22.54
CA LEU A 36 1.41 -39.29 21.82
C LEU A 36 0.85 -38.90 20.45
N VAL A 37 0.14 -39.81 19.77
CA VAL A 37 -0.56 -39.53 18.51
C VAL A 37 -1.83 -38.71 18.76
N THR A 38 -2.57 -38.99 19.82
CA THR A 38 -3.74 -38.21 20.25
C THR A 38 -3.34 -36.87 20.86
N ALA A 39 -2.17 -36.75 21.47
CA ALA A 39 -1.61 -35.47 21.91
C ALA A 39 -1.14 -34.58 20.74
N GLN A 40 -0.98 -35.16 19.54
CA GLN A 40 -0.93 -34.41 18.29
C GLN A 40 -2.31 -34.27 17.63
N GLU A 41 -3.40 -34.28 18.41
CA GLU A 41 -4.60 -33.56 17.99
C GLU A 41 -4.20 -32.09 17.85
N TYR A 42 -4.00 -31.66 16.60
CA TYR A 42 -3.89 -30.26 16.25
C TYR A 42 -5.21 -29.60 16.65
N SER A 43 -5.30 -29.18 17.92
CA SER A 43 -6.41 -28.37 18.41
C SER A 43 -6.23 -27.00 17.78
N PHE A 44 -6.79 -26.82 16.61
CA PHE A 44 -6.81 -25.54 15.93
C PHE A 44 -7.57 -24.54 16.80
N LYS A 45 -6.89 -23.48 17.25
CA LYS A 45 -7.57 -22.39 17.95
C LYS A 45 -8.00 -21.35 16.94
N ASN A 46 -9.18 -20.76 17.17
CA ASN A 46 -9.63 -19.62 16.40
C ASN A 46 -8.57 -18.51 16.44
N GLY A 47 -8.09 -18.11 15.26
CA GLY A 47 -7.02 -17.14 15.10
C GLY A 47 -5.65 -17.72 14.76
N ASP A 48 -5.44 -19.04 14.77
CA ASP A 48 -4.17 -19.63 14.33
C ASP A 48 -3.93 -19.39 12.83
N ILE A 49 -2.66 -19.10 12.50
CA ILE A 49 -2.19 -18.91 11.13
C ILE A 49 -1.58 -20.22 10.64
N LEU A 50 -2.07 -20.73 9.51
CA LEU A 50 -1.65 -21.99 8.92
C LEU A 50 -1.44 -21.82 7.43
N THR A 51 -0.46 -22.52 6.89
CA THR A 51 -0.28 -22.63 5.43
C THR A 51 -1.25 -23.69 4.89
N GLY A 52 -1.93 -23.36 3.80
CA GLY A 52 -2.84 -24.28 3.10
C GLY A 52 -2.73 -24.16 1.60
N THR A 53 -3.18 -25.19 0.89
CA THR A 53 -3.20 -25.23 -0.58
C THR A 53 -4.64 -25.22 -1.06
N VAL A 54 -4.95 -24.41 -2.08
CA VAL A 54 -6.29 -24.34 -2.66
C VAL A 54 -6.49 -25.53 -3.57
N VAL A 55 -7.46 -26.40 -3.26
CA VAL A 55 -7.67 -27.66 -3.99
C VAL A 55 -8.66 -27.46 -5.13
N GLN A 56 -9.78 -26.80 -4.85
CA GLN A 56 -10.89 -26.67 -5.79
C GLN A 56 -11.79 -25.48 -5.43
N TYR A 57 -12.45 -24.89 -6.42
CA TYR A 57 -13.56 -23.96 -6.19
C TYR A 57 -14.89 -24.71 -5.94
N ASP A 58 -15.58 -24.33 -4.88
CA ASP A 58 -16.94 -24.78 -4.56
C ASP A 58 -17.95 -23.69 -4.97
N GLY A 59 -18.27 -23.67 -6.27
CA GLY A 59 -19.11 -22.64 -6.87
C GLY A 59 -18.41 -21.27 -7.00
N PRO A 60 -19.17 -20.19 -7.27
CA PRO A 60 -18.56 -18.87 -7.54
C PRO A 60 -18.05 -18.15 -6.28
N GLN A 61 -18.52 -18.56 -5.09
CA GLN A 61 -18.33 -17.82 -3.84
C GLN A 61 -17.49 -18.53 -2.79
N LYS A 62 -17.06 -19.77 -3.01
CA LYS A 62 -16.30 -20.56 -2.03
C LYS A 62 -15.17 -21.32 -2.70
N ALA A 63 -14.09 -21.53 -1.98
CA ALA A 63 -12.98 -22.38 -2.38
C ALA A 63 -12.67 -23.37 -1.25
N LEU A 64 -12.42 -24.61 -1.61
CA LEU A 64 -11.93 -25.65 -0.73
C LEU A 64 -10.41 -25.56 -0.67
N VAL A 65 -9.91 -25.45 0.54
CA VAL A 65 -8.50 -25.29 0.87
C VAL A 65 -8.11 -26.38 1.85
N GLU A 66 -7.06 -27.11 1.53
CA GLU A 66 -6.50 -28.10 2.45
C GLU A 66 -5.48 -27.40 3.34
N VAL A 67 -5.72 -27.44 4.65
CA VAL A 67 -4.91 -26.74 5.64
C VAL A 67 -4.31 -27.76 6.60
N GLY A 68 -3.00 -27.67 6.84
CA GLY A 68 -2.30 -28.58 7.75
C GLY A 68 -2.34 -30.07 7.31
N ALA A 69 -2.42 -30.98 8.28
CA ALA A 69 -2.31 -32.42 8.07
C ALA A 69 -3.67 -33.10 7.78
N LYS A 70 -4.30 -32.74 6.64
CA LYS A 70 -5.55 -33.31 6.08
C LYS A 70 -6.89 -32.70 6.54
N THR A 71 -6.92 -31.44 6.99
CA THR A 71 -8.19 -30.76 7.29
C THR A 71 -8.68 -29.99 6.07
N ALA A 72 -9.90 -30.29 5.62
CA ALA A 72 -10.57 -29.52 4.58
C ALA A 72 -11.17 -28.25 5.20
N ALA A 73 -10.78 -27.11 4.66
CA ALA A 73 -11.29 -25.80 5.01
C ALA A 73 -12.00 -25.15 3.83
N VAL A 74 -12.90 -24.23 4.13
CA VAL A 74 -13.61 -23.41 3.15
C VAL A 74 -13.15 -21.97 3.29
N LEU A 75 -12.70 -21.40 2.19
CA LEU A 75 -12.45 -19.98 2.00
C LEU A 75 -13.66 -19.35 1.31
N PRO A 76 -14.47 -18.54 2.00
CA PRO A 76 -15.52 -17.77 1.34
C PRO A 76 -14.91 -16.55 0.62
N LEU A 77 -15.54 -16.15 -0.48
CA LEU A 77 -15.13 -15.00 -1.33
C LEU A 77 -14.95 -13.70 -0.53
N ARG A 78 -15.78 -13.48 0.51
CA ARG A 78 -15.70 -12.31 1.40
C ARG A 78 -14.41 -12.23 2.22
N GLU A 79 -13.75 -13.37 2.41
CA GLU A 79 -12.51 -13.54 3.17
C GLU A 79 -11.29 -13.81 2.27
N ALA A 80 -11.49 -13.84 0.94
CA ALA A 80 -10.43 -14.05 -0.04
C ALA A 80 -9.74 -12.73 -0.46
N THR A 81 -10.40 -11.59 -0.31
CA THR A 81 -9.87 -10.28 -0.75
C THR A 81 -10.07 -9.18 0.29
N ILE A 82 -9.11 -8.25 0.31
CA ILE A 82 -9.16 -7.00 1.08
C ILE A 82 -9.93 -5.90 0.34
N SER A 83 -9.94 -5.94 -1.00
CA SER A 83 -10.64 -4.98 -1.84
C SER A 83 -12.17 -5.16 -1.74
N PRO A 84 -12.95 -4.08 -1.87
CA PRO A 84 -14.41 -4.20 -1.92
C PRO A 84 -14.82 -5.00 -3.16
N LEU A 85 -15.61 -6.05 -2.94
CA LEU A 85 -16.10 -6.92 -4.00
C LEU A 85 -17.00 -6.15 -4.97
N GLY A 86 -16.71 -6.26 -6.26
CA GLY A 86 -17.56 -5.79 -7.35
C GLY A 86 -18.72 -6.76 -7.62
N ASP A 87 -19.76 -6.26 -8.30
CA ASP A 87 -20.90 -7.10 -8.71
C ASP A 87 -20.43 -8.17 -9.72
N GLY A 88 -20.52 -9.44 -9.34
CA GLY A 88 -20.21 -10.59 -10.21
C GLY A 88 -18.79 -11.17 -10.10
N GLU A 89 -17.98 -10.71 -9.14
CA GLU A 89 -16.64 -11.27 -8.93
C GLU A 89 -16.68 -12.71 -8.43
N THR A 90 -15.77 -13.53 -8.95
CA THR A 90 -15.63 -14.95 -8.64
C THR A 90 -14.34 -15.18 -7.86
N ILE A 91 -14.34 -16.19 -6.99
CA ILE A 91 -13.16 -16.51 -6.16
C ILE A 91 -11.90 -16.85 -6.98
N SER A 92 -12.07 -17.32 -8.21
CA SER A 92 -10.98 -17.62 -9.16
C SER A 92 -10.15 -16.42 -9.56
N SER A 93 -10.63 -15.19 -9.37
CA SER A 93 -9.87 -13.98 -9.70
C SER A 93 -8.89 -13.57 -8.60
N PHE A 94 -9.04 -14.13 -7.39
CA PHE A 94 -8.28 -13.72 -6.22
C PHE A 94 -7.32 -14.78 -5.70
N VAL A 95 -7.61 -16.05 -6.00
CA VAL A 95 -6.91 -17.20 -5.42
C VAL A 95 -6.80 -18.25 -6.50
N ASP A 96 -5.58 -18.67 -6.84
CA ASP A 96 -5.33 -19.71 -7.81
C ASP A 96 -5.38 -21.11 -7.17
N VAL A 97 -5.97 -22.08 -7.88
CA VAL A 97 -5.97 -23.48 -7.47
C VAL A 97 -4.55 -24.04 -7.57
N GLY A 98 -4.11 -24.71 -6.50
CA GLY A 98 -2.80 -25.32 -6.38
C GLY A 98 -1.74 -24.42 -5.73
N GLU A 99 -2.04 -23.15 -5.49
CA GLU A 99 -1.11 -22.25 -4.81
C GLU A 99 -1.25 -22.34 -3.28
N GLN A 100 -0.12 -22.14 -2.60
CA GLN A 100 -0.03 -22.13 -1.15
C GLN A 100 -0.19 -20.71 -0.63
N TYR A 101 -1.15 -20.53 0.28
CA TYR A 101 -1.37 -19.28 0.98
C TYR A 101 -1.34 -19.49 2.50
N GLU A 102 -1.07 -18.41 3.21
CA GLU A 102 -1.24 -18.37 4.66
C GLU A 102 -2.70 -17.99 4.95
N PHE A 103 -3.35 -18.79 5.79
CA PHE A 103 -4.75 -18.67 6.16
C PHE A 103 -4.86 -18.52 7.67
N GLN A 104 -5.79 -17.68 8.11
CA GLN A 104 -6.18 -17.63 9.51
C GLN A 104 -7.51 -18.36 9.71
N ILE A 105 -7.59 -19.20 10.74
CA ILE A 105 -8.83 -19.89 11.11
C ILE A 105 -9.80 -18.89 11.74
N VAL A 106 -11.00 -18.77 11.17
CA VAL A 106 -12.07 -17.87 11.65
C VAL A 106 -13.07 -18.59 12.53
N SER A 107 -13.44 -19.82 12.17
CA SER A 107 -14.32 -20.65 12.97
C SER A 107 -13.96 -22.12 12.85
N ASP A 108 -13.84 -22.76 13.99
CA ASP A 108 -13.85 -24.20 14.15
C ASP A 108 -15.30 -24.72 14.05
N SER A 109 -15.54 -25.57 13.07
CA SER A 109 -16.66 -26.52 13.07
C SER A 109 -18.08 -25.92 13.03
N ARG A 110 -18.62 -25.74 11.81
CA ARG A 110 -20.04 -26.08 11.62
C ARG A 110 -20.13 -27.61 11.55
N ASP A 111 -21.29 -28.17 11.94
CA ASP A 111 -21.60 -29.61 12.13
C ASP A 111 -21.15 -30.59 11.01
N ASP A 112 -20.63 -30.06 9.91
CA ASP A 112 -20.15 -30.67 8.67
C ASP A 112 -18.62 -30.90 8.62
N GLY A 113 -17.87 -30.58 9.68
CA GLY A 113 -16.43 -30.88 9.81
C GLY A 113 -15.52 -30.02 8.92
N GLN A 114 -16.05 -28.94 8.35
CA GLN A 114 -15.32 -27.98 7.53
C GLN A 114 -14.91 -26.76 8.35
N VAL A 115 -13.63 -26.41 8.33
CA VAL A 115 -13.10 -25.22 9.00
C VAL A 115 -13.25 -24.01 8.08
N THR A 116 -13.66 -22.85 8.59
CA THR A 116 -13.68 -21.64 7.75
C THR A 116 -12.39 -20.85 7.93
N VAL A 117 -11.73 -20.54 6.83
CA VAL A 117 -10.47 -19.79 6.83
C VAL A 117 -10.60 -18.44 6.14
N SER A 118 -9.69 -17.53 6.47
CA SER A 118 -9.60 -16.19 5.91
C SER A 118 -8.16 -15.85 5.54
N ILE A 119 -7.95 -15.42 4.29
CA ILE A 119 -6.67 -14.83 3.84
C ILE A 119 -6.67 -13.32 4.09
N LYS A 120 -7.86 -12.71 4.10
CA LYS A 120 -8.06 -11.26 4.19
C LYS A 120 -7.30 -10.61 5.34
N LYS A 121 -7.32 -11.20 6.55
CA LYS A 121 -6.61 -10.62 7.70
C LYS A 121 -5.10 -10.59 7.53
N ILE A 122 -4.54 -11.63 6.90
CA ILE A 122 -3.10 -11.72 6.62
C ILE A 122 -2.71 -10.75 5.50
N MET A 123 -3.51 -10.68 4.44
CA MET A 123 -3.35 -9.69 3.38
C MET A 123 -3.45 -8.25 3.93
N TYR A 124 -4.36 -8.01 4.88
CA TYR A 124 -4.51 -6.71 5.53
C TYR A 124 -3.24 -6.29 6.27
N ALA A 125 -2.68 -7.19 7.08
CA ALA A 125 -1.42 -6.95 7.79
C ALA A 125 -0.25 -6.72 6.81
N LYS A 126 -0.14 -7.55 5.77
CA LYS A 126 0.88 -7.40 4.73
C LYS A 126 0.73 -6.09 3.95
N ALA A 127 -0.49 -5.65 3.67
CA ALA A 127 -0.75 -4.39 2.99
C ALA A 127 -0.30 -3.19 3.85
N TRP A 128 -0.60 -3.19 5.16
CA TRP A 128 -0.11 -2.15 6.06
C TRP A 128 1.41 -2.10 6.17
N GLN A 129 2.05 -3.27 6.24
CA GLN A 129 3.51 -3.35 6.24
C GLN A 129 4.10 -2.74 4.97
N LYS A 130 3.58 -3.12 3.79
CA LYS A 130 3.99 -2.53 2.50
C LYS A 130 3.78 -1.02 2.46
N LEU A 131 2.67 -0.52 2.98
CA LEU A 131 2.40 0.93 3.03
C LEU A 131 3.34 1.66 3.97
N SER A 132 3.76 1.05 5.08
CA SER A 132 4.77 1.62 5.97
C SER A 132 6.13 1.71 5.29
N GLU A 133 6.51 0.69 4.51
CA GLU A 133 7.73 0.70 3.72
C GLU A 133 7.65 1.77 2.62
N GLN A 134 6.56 1.80 1.85
CA GLN A 134 6.33 2.83 0.84
C GLN A 134 6.29 4.24 1.43
N TYR A 135 5.76 4.42 2.63
CA TYR A 135 5.78 5.73 3.30
C TYR A 135 7.21 6.22 3.56
N ALA A 136 8.14 5.31 3.87
CA ALA A 136 9.54 5.65 4.07
C ALA A 136 10.24 6.05 2.75
N ASP A 137 9.87 5.39 1.65
CA ASP A 137 10.41 5.69 0.31
C ASP A 137 9.75 6.93 -0.34
N ASP A 138 8.59 7.35 0.16
CA ASP A 138 7.78 8.49 -0.29
C ASP A 138 7.53 8.52 -1.83
N PRO A 139 7.14 7.40 -2.48
CA PRO A 139 6.99 7.34 -3.93
C PRO A 139 5.68 8.00 -4.38
N VAL A 140 5.66 8.43 -5.64
CA VAL A 140 4.44 8.78 -6.35
C VAL A 140 3.84 7.52 -6.94
N PHE A 141 2.59 7.22 -6.60
CA PHE A 141 1.88 6.05 -7.12
C PHE A 141 0.49 6.44 -7.64
N GLU A 142 -0.09 5.63 -8.50
CA GLU A 142 -1.42 5.87 -9.05
C GLU A 142 -2.47 5.02 -8.33
N ALA A 143 -3.54 5.66 -7.85
CA ALA A 143 -4.66 4.98 -7.23
C ALA A 143 -6.01 5.45 -7.77
N GLU A 144 -7.01 4.58 -7.69
CA GLU A 144 -8.36 4.84 -8.18
C GLU A 144 -9.24 5.45 -7.09
N ILE A 145 -10.05 6.45 -7.45
CA ILE A 145 -11.07 6.99 -6.56
C ILE A 145 -12.28 6.05 -6.53
N PHE A 146 -12.53 5.47 -5.37
CA PHE A 146 -13.69 4.61 -5.13
C PHE A 146 -14.97 5.42 -4.90
N GLN A 147 -14.89 6.47 -4.08
CA GLN A 147 -16.06 7.27 -3.73
C GLN A 147 -15.67 8.71 -3.43
N VAL A 148 -16.59 9.65 -3.65
CA VAL A 148 -16.41 11.06 -3.31
C VAL A 148 -17.47 11.49 -2.31
N ASN A 149 -17.05 12.20 -1.25
CA ASN A 149 -17.89 12.80 -0.22
C ASN A 149 -17.70 14.33 -0.25
N ARG A 150 -18.61 15.07 0.40
CA ARG A 150 -18.56 16.57 0.45
C ARG A 150 -17.25 17.15 1.03
N GLY A 151 -16.50 16.38 1.81
CA GLY A 151 -15.23 16.82 2.42
C GLY A 151 -13.96 16.28 1.76
N GLY A 152 -14.07 15.33 0.82
CA GLY A 152 -12.91 14.65 0.25
C GLY A 152 -13.28 13.39 -0.54
N ALA A 153 -12.29 12.69 -1.06
CA ALA A 153 -12.44 11.45 -1.81
C ALA A 153 -11.88 10.25 -1.00
N ILE A 154 -12.48 9.09 -1.19
CA ILE A 154 -11.95 7.80 -0.73
C ILE A 154 -11.30 7.14 -1.94
N VAL A 155 -10.02 6.83 -1.82
CA VAL A 155 -9.26 6.12 -2.86
C VAL A 155 -8.90 4.72 -2.37
N LEU A 156 -8.70 3.81 -3.31
CA LEU A 156 -8.26 2.45 -3.02
C LEU A 156 -6.75 2.36 -3.27
N VAL A 157 -5.97 2.03 -2.23
CA VAL A 157 -4.52 1.83 -2.31
C VAL A 157 -4.18 0.46 -1.75
N GLU A 158 -3.61 -0.43 -2.55
CA GLU A 158 -3.31 -1.81 -2.14
C GLU A 158 -4.51 -2.52 -1.48
N GLY A 159 -5.74 -2.21 -1.92
CA GLY A 159 -6.99 -2.74 -1.34
C GLY A 159 -7.47 -2.08 -0.05
N LEU A 160 -6.71 -1.13 0.51
CA LEU A 160 -7.09 -0.33 1.67
C LEU A 160 -7.75 0.99 1.26
N ARG A 161 -8.66 1.47 2.11
CA ARG A 161 -9.35 2.75 1.92
C ARG A 161 -8.47 3.89 2.44
N ALA A 162 -7.99 4.74 1.55
CA ALA A 162 -7.34 5.98 1.93
C ALA A 162 -8.29 7.17 1.79
N PHE A 163 -8.13 8.14 2.68
CA PHE A 163 -8.82 9.41 2.63
C PHE A 163 -7.96 10.45 1.92
N LEU A 164 -8.54 11.11 0.90
CA LEU A 164 -7.97 12.24 0.19
C LEU A 164 -8.79 13.49 0.55
N PRO A 165 -8.26 14.39 1.39
CA PRO A 165 -8.95 15.63 1.72
C PRO A 165 -9.24 16.44 0.46
N GLY A 166 -10.44 17.05 0.35
CA GLY A 166 -10.80 17.86 -0.81
C GLY A 166 -9.85 19.05 -1.04
N SER A 167 -9.32 19.61 0.05
CA SER A 167 -8.30 20.64 0.00
C SER A 167 -6.94 20.16 -0.52
N HIS A 168 -6.71 18.86 -0.71
CA HIS A 168 -5.48 18.27 -1.26
C HIS A 168 -5.67 17.73 -2.69
N ILE A 169 -6.86 17.93 -3.27
CA ILE A 169 -7.17 17.63 -4.68
C ILE A 169 -6.80 18.88 -5.49
N MET A 170 -5.98 18.70 -6.53
CA MET A 170 -5.68 19.78 -7.46
C MET A 170 -6.81 19.91 -8.50
N GLY A 171 -7.27 21.13 -8.76
CA GLY A 171 -8.33 21.43 -9.74
C GLY A 171 -9.43 22.33 -9.18
N THR A 172 -9.95 23.23 -10.01
CA THR A 172 -11.02 24.17 -9.69
C THR A 172 -12.33 23.42 -9.50
N GLY A 173 -12.74 23.18 -8.25
CA GLY A 173 -14.05 22.56 -7.94
C GLY A 173 -14.06 21.51 -6.83
N GLY A 174 -12.92 21.15 -6.24
CA GLY A 174 -12.86 20.18 -5.15
C GLY A 174 -13.17 18.74 -5.59
N ALA A 175 -13.66 17.93 -4.66
CA ALA A 175 -13.97 16.53 -4.94
C ALA A 175 -15.29 16.44 -5.73
N SER A 176 -15.19 16.20 -7.03
CA SER A 176 -16.36 16.02 -7.92
C SER A 176 -16.65 14.55 -8.15
N GLU A 177 -17.94 14.17 -8.18
CA GLU A 177 -18.37 12.79 -8.48
C GLU A 177 -17.85 12.28 -9.84
N ALA A 178 -17.57 13.19 -10.78
CA ALA A 178 -16.96 12.88 -12.08
C ALA A 178 -15.50 12.36 -12.00
N MET A 179 -14.90 12.30 -10.82
CA MET A 179 -13.57 11.74 -10.59
C MET A 179 -13.59 10.28 -10.11
N VAL A 180 -14.76 9.74 -9.74
CA VAL A 180 -14.90 8.33 -9.36
C VAL A 180 -14.48 7.44 -10.53
N GLY A 181 -13.68 6.41 -10.26
CA GLY A 181 -13.16 5.48 -11.26
C GLY A 181 -11.92 5.97 -12.03
N LYS A 182 -11.46 7.22 -11.80
CA LYS A 182 -10.22 7.72 -12.43
C LYS A 182 -9.01 7.34 -11.60
N ARG A 183 -7.92 6.94 -12.27
CA ARG A 183 -6.60 6.74 -11.66
C ARG A 183 -5.86 8.06 -11.62
N ILE A 184 -5.39 8.43 -10.44
CA ILE A 184 -4.78 9.72 -10.16
C ILE A 184 -3.46 9.51 -9.43
N PRO A 185 -2.40 10.28 -9.76
CA PRO A 185 -1.16 10.23 -9.01
C PRO A 185 -1.36 10.80 -7.61
N LEU A 186 -0.93 10.04 -6.62
CA LEU A 186 -1.11 10.30 -5.20
C LEU A 186 0.20 10.04 -4.48
N LYS A 187 0.36 10.74 -3.37
CA LYS A 187 1.49 10.60 -2.46
C LYS A 187 0.98 10.45 -1.04
N PHE A 188 1.69 9.70 -0.22
CA PHE A 188 1.31 9.51 1.17
C PHE A 188 1.49 10.82 1.97
N LEU A 189 0.53 11.14 2.81
CA LEU A 189 0.62 12.26 3.77
C LEU A 189 0.81 11.70 5.17
N GLU A 190 -0.04 10.75 5.55
CA GLU A 190 -0.06 10.14 6.88
C GLU A 190 -0.48 8.67 6.74
N VAL A 191 0.30 7.77 7.32
CA VAL A 191 -0.02 6.34 7.40
C VAL A 191 -0.05 5.97 8.88
N ASN A 192 -1.22 5.57 9.38
CA ASN A 192 -1.39 5.13 10.77
C ASN A 192 -2.13 3.80 10.80
N GLU A 193 -1.38 2.73 11.07
CA GLU A 193 -1.88 1.37 11.16
C GLU A 193 -2.83 1.19 12.36
N ALA A 194 -2.49 1.75 13.54
CA ALA A 194 -3.29 1.59 14.75
C ALA A 194 -4.68 2.25 14.63
N ALA A 195 -4.76 3.40 13.95
CA ALA A 195 -6.01 4.10 13.72
C ALA A 195 -6.73 3.66 12.43
N ASN A 196 -6.16 2.71 11.67
CA ASN A 196 -6.58 2.35 10.31
C ASN A 196 -6.81 3.59 9.43
N LYS A 197 -5.97 4.62 9.61
CA LYS A 197 -6.11 5.93 8.99
C LYS A 197 -5.00 6.10 7.97
N LEU A 198 -5.37 6.09 6.71
CA LEU A 198 -4.48 6.33 5.59
C LEU A 198 -4.91 7.65 4.93
N VAL A 199 -4.02 8.63 4.90
CA VAL A 199 -4.27 9.93 4.26
C VAL A 199 -3.30 10.12 3.11
N VAL A 200 -3.86 10.41 1.94
CA VAL A 200 -3.10 10.64 0.71
C VAL A 200 -3.32 12.06 0.20
N SER A 201 -2.42 12.53 -0.65
CA SER A 201 -2.47 13.86 -1.25
C SER A 201 -2.16 13.80 -2.74
N ASN A 202 -3.08 14.31 -3.57
CA ASN A 202 -2.85 14.54 -4.99
C ASN A 202 -1.90 15.73 -5.20
N ARG A 203 -2.12 16.83 -4.45
CA ARG A 203 -1.29 18.04 -4.56
C ARG A 203 0.21 17.74 -4.50
N ARG A 204 0.67 16.97 -3.51
CA ARG A 204 2.11 16.66 -3.36
C ARG A 204 2.68 15.91 -4.57
N ALA A 205 1.91 14.96 -5.12
CA ALA A 205 2.33 14.17 -6.27
C ALA A 205 2.48 15.04 -7.54
N VAL A 206 1.51 15.92 -7.79
CA VAL A 206 1.55 16.80 -8.97
C VAL A 206 2.66 17.86 -8.82
N ILE A 207 2.84 18.42 -7.62
CA ILE A 207 3.95 19.35 -7.35
C ILE A 207 5.28 18.68 -7.69
N GLU A 208 5.53 17.46 -7.20
CA GLU A 208 6.80 16.77 -7.45
C GLU A 208 7.03 16.48 -8.94
N HIS A 209 5.98 16.06 -9.66
CA HIS A 209 6.06 15.83 -11.09
C HIS A 209 6.34 17.12 -11.87
N SER A 210 5.62 18.20 -11.57
CA SER A 210 5.82 19.50 -12.20
C SER A 210 7.16 20.14 -11.77
N MET A 211 7.67 19.85 -10.58
CA MET A 211 8.95 20.37 -10.10
C MET A 211 10.16 19.63 -10.68
N ALA A 212 9.97 18.38 -11.11
CA ALA A 212 10.97 17.65 -11.87
C ALA A 212 11.15 18.20 -13.29
N SER A 213 10.10 18.77 -13.89
CA SER A 213 10.17 19.34 -15.23
C SER A 213 10.69 20.78 -15.28
N ILE A 214 10.55 21.55 -14.18
CA ILE A 214 10.97 22.96 -14.12
C ILE A 214 12.47 23.10 -13.86
N LYS A 215 13.15 23.89 -14.71
CA LYS A 215 14.54 24.34 -14.47
C LYS A 215 14.57 25.83 -14.12
N ARG A 216 15.62 26.24 -13.41
CA ARG A 216 15.90 27.67 -13.17
C ARG A 216 16.15 28.36 -14.51
N GLY A 217 15.49 29.49 -14.74
CA GLY A 217 15.56 30.26 -15.98
C GLY A 217 14.45 29.95 -17.00
N ASP A 218 13.64 28.91 -16.77
CA ASP A 218 12.49 28.63 -17.62
C ASP A 218 11.41 29.70 -17.43
N VAL A 219 10.72 30.01 -18.53
CA VAL A 219 9.69 31.04 -18.60
C VAL A 219 8.35 30.35 -18.73
N TYR A 220 7.43 30.67 -17.83
CA TYR A 220 6.07 30.12 -17.82
C TYR A 220 5.03 31.23 -17.77
N ASP A 221 3.87 30.94 -18.35
CA ASP A 221 2.66 31.75 -18.19
C ASP A 221 1.92 31.27 -16.93
N GLY A 222 1.63 32.20 -16.03
CA GLY A 222 0.95 31.93 -14.76
C GLY A 222 -0.24 32.85 -14.54
N ILE A 223 -1.15 32.45 -13.65
CA ILE A 223 -2.36 33.24 -13.32
C ILE A 223 -2.23 33.78 -11.90
N ILE A 224 -2.44 35.08 -11.72
CA ILE A 224 -2.39 35.71 -10.40
C ILE A 224 -3.60 35.25 -9.57
N THR A 225 -3.35 34.56 -8.46
CA THR A 225 -4.43 34.09 -7.55
C THR A 225 -4.73 35.10 -6.47
N ALA A 226 -3.72 35.75 -5.91
CA ALA A 226 -3.87 36.76 -4.87
C ALA A 226 -2.73 37.76 -4.90
N VAL A 227 -3.02 39.02 -4.59
CA VAL A 227 -2.02 40.10 -4.46
C VAL A 227 -1.97 40.55 -3.01
N LYS A 228 -0.75 40.77 -2.49
CA LYS A 228 -0.50 41.31 -1.15
C LYS A 228 0.54 42.43 -1.22
N PRO A 229 0.67 43.28 -0.19
CA PRO A 229 1.59 44.42 -0.20
C PRO A 229 3.08 44.05 -0.38
N TYR A 230 3.47 42.80 -0.09
CA TYR A 230 4.84 42.32 -0.24
C TYR A 230 5.09 41.54 -1.54
N GLY A 231 4.06 41.23 -2.32
CA GLY A 231 4.18 40.46 -3.55
C GLY A 231 2.87 39.84 -4.06
N ALA A 232 2.94 39.21 -5.22
CA ALA A 232 1.82 38.52 -5.86
C ALA A 232 2.01 36.99 -5.82
N PHE A 233 0.92 36.26 -5.57
CA PHE A 233 0.88 34.81 -5.70
C PHE A 233 0.41 34.45 -7.10
N VAL A 234 1.24 33.73 -7.83
CA VAL A 234 0.99 33.30 -9.21
C VAL A 234 0.89 31.79 -9.21
N GLU A 235 -0.18 31.25 -9.78
CA GLU A 235 -0.33 29.81 -10.00
C GLU A 235 0.27 29.42 -11.35
N ILE A 236 1.21 28.48 -11.32
CA ILE A 236 1.92 27.96 -12.51
C ILE A 236 1.89 26.45 -12.44
N MET A 237 1.29 25.79 -13.45
CA MET A 237 1.22 24.32 -13.53
C MET A 237 0.71 23.64 -12.23
N GLY A 238 -0.21 24.28 -11.50
CA GLY A 238 -0.75 23.81 -10.22
C GLY A 238 0.16 24.02 -9.00
N MET A 239 1.28 24.74 -9.14
CA MET A 239 2.13 25.18 -8.04
C MET A 239 1.90 26.65 -7.73
N SER A 240 2.09 27.03 -6.47
CA SER A 240 2.03 28.43 -6.06
C SER A 240 3.44 29.03 -6.09
N GLY A 241 3.63 29.99 -7.00
CA GLY A 241 4.81 30.83 -7.07
C GLY A 241 4.61 32.15 -6.35
N LEU A 242 5.67 32.66 -5.73
CA LEU A 242 5.70 33.98 -5.12
C LEU A 242 6.53 34.92 -6.00
N LEU A 243 5.88 35.99 -6.46
CA LEU A 243 6.49 37.11 -7.14
C LEU A 243 6.69 38.24 -6.11
N HIS A 244 7.93 38.44 -5.67
CA HIS A 244 8.25 39.48 -4.69
C HIS A 244 8.13 40.88 -5.32
N ILE A 245 7.75 41.91 -4.55
CA ILE A 245 7.59 43.28 -5.09
C ILE A 245 8.85 43.78 -5.82
N SER A 246 10.03 43.42 -5.29
CA SER A 246 11.32 43.76 -5.87
C SER A 246 11.68 42.97 -7.12
N GLN A 247 10.84 42.05 -7.59
CA GLN A 247 11.04 41.22 -8.77
C GLN A 247 9.98 41.46 -9.86
N ILE A 248 9.11 42.47 -9.67
CA ILE A 248 8.01 42.80 -10.60
C ILE A 248 8.50 43.69 -11.76
N SER A 249 9.10 44.84 -11.46
CA SER A 249 9.66 45.72 -12.49
C SER A 249 10.82 46.52 -11.90
N TYR A 250 11.71 47.03 -12.77
CA TYR A 250 12.84 47.89 -12.35
C TYR A 250 12.37 49.18 -11.69
N ASP A 251 11.18 49.66 -12.04
CA ASP A 251 10.55 50.84 -11.45
C ASP A 251 9.89 50.55 -10.10
N ARG A 252 9.86 51.57 -9.23
CA ARG A 252 9.28 51.47 -7.89
C ARG A 252 7.76 51.42 -7.99
N VAL A 253 7.19 50.23 -7.89
CA VAL A 253 5.73 50.03 -7.86
C VAL A 253 5.19 50.52 -6.52
N GLU A 254 4.55 51.70 -6.51
CA GLU A 254 3.90 52.25 -5.30
C GLU A 254 2.56 51.57 -5.00
N ASN A 255 1.82 51.16 -6.03
CA ASN A 255 0.50 50.52 -5.92
C ASN A 255 0.44 49.19 -6.67
N LEU A 256 0.82 48.11 -6.00
CA LEU A 256 0.73 46.72 -6.52
C LEU A 256 -0.67 46.34 -7.02
N GLU A 257 -1.71 46.76 -6.29
CA GLU A 257 -3.11 46.42 -6.62
C GLU A 257 -3.62 47.12 -7.89
N ALA A 258 -2.98 48.23 -8.31
CA ALA A 258 -3.34 48.93 -9.53
C ALA A 258 -2.67 48.32 -10.78
N THR A 259 -1.50 47.69 -10.61
CA THR A 259 -0.71 47.12 -11.71
C THR A 259 -1.00 45.64 -11.93
N LEU A 260 -1.34 44.90 -10.89
CA LEU A 260 -1.57 43.46 -10.93
C LEU A 260 -2.93 43.14 -10.33
N ALA A 261 -3.86 42.68 -11.17
CA ALA A 261 -5.17 42.22 -10.74
C ALA A 261 -5.20 40.70 -10.51
N ALA A 262 -5.95 40.25 -9.52
CA ALA A 262 -6.24 38.83 -9.36
C ALA A 262 -6.98 38.30 -10.60
N GLY A 263 -6.53 37.18 -11.14
CA GLY A 263 -7.04 36.56 -12.36
C GLY A 263 -6.30 36.92 -13.65
N MET A 264 -5.35 37.87 -13.61
CA MET A 264 -4.55 38.24 -14.78
C MET A 264 -3.50 37.16 -15.10
N ALA A 265 -3.28 36.91 -16.39
CA ALA A 265 -2.17 36.08 -16.85
C ALA A 265 -0.88 36.90 -16.90
N ILE A 266 0.21 36.35 -16.36
CA ILE A 266 1.53 36.99 -16.33
C ILE A 266 2.60 36.00 -16.75
N LYS A 267 3.50 36.42 -17.63
CA LYS A 267 4.67 35.65 -18.01
C LYS A 267 5.79 35.92 -17.01
N CYS A 268 6.33 34.87 -16.41
CA CYS A 268 7.35 35.00 -15.38
C CYS A 268 8.42 33.91 -15.48
N MET A 269 9.63 34.27 -15.07
CA MET A 269 10.80 33.39 -15.08
C MET A 269 11.03 32.80 -13.70
N VAL A 270 11.39 31.52 -13.65
CA VAL A 270 11.76 30.83 -12.42
C VAL A 270 13.17 31.21 -11.99
N ILE A 271 13.31 31.92 -10.86
CA ILE A 271 14.62 32.21 -10.26
C ILE A 271 15.09 31.05 -9.41
N ASP A 272 14.21 30.60 -8.52
CA ASP A 272 14.52 29.58 -7.53
C ASP A 272 13.31 28.70 -7.24
N HIS A 273 13.55 27.49 -6.76
CA HIS A 273 12.52 26.50 -6.51
C HIS A 273 12.81 25.76 -5.19
N ASP A 274 11.84 25.76 -4.29
CA ASP A 274 11.91 25.05 -3.00
C ASP A 274 11.12 23.74 -3.09
N LYS A 275 11.85 22.63 -3.20
CA LYS A 275 11.31 21.27 -3.33
C LYS A 275 10.49 20.81 -2.13
N ALA A 276 10.81 21.29 -0.93
CA ALA A 276 10.15 20.83 0.29
C ALA A 276 8.77 21.49 0.46
N ALA A 277 8.68 22.79 0.16
CA ALA A 277 7.45 23.56 0.32
C ALA A 277 6.59 23.62 -0.94
N GLY A 278 7.11 23.17 -2.10
CA GLY A 278 6.42 23.27 -3.40
C GLY A 278 6.22 24.73 -3.83
N ARG A 279 7.14 25.62 -3.43
CA ARG A 279 7.07 27.06 -3.73
C ARG A 279 8.13 27.42 -4.75
N ILE A 280 7.78 28.32 -5.66
CA ILE A 280 8.69 28.79 -6.71
C ILE A 280 8.86 30.30 -6.56
N ALA A 281 10.10 30.79 -6.57
CA ALA A 281 10.41 32.21 -6.62
C ALA A 281 10.43 32.66 -8.07
N LEU A 282 9.58 33.65 -8.39
CA LEU A 282 9.38 34.13 -9.75
C LEU A 282 9.91 35.56 -9.91
N SER A 283 10.31 35.90 -11.13
CA SER A 283 10.64 37.27 -11.52
C SER A 283 10.19 37.58 -12.93
N THR A 284 9.72 38.81 -13.10
CA THR A 284 9.36 39.40 -14.39
C THR A 284 10.43 40.40 -14.86
N LYS A 285 11.32 40.85 -13.97
CA LYS A 285 12.44 41.76 -14.32
C LYS A 285 13.39 41.20 -15.37
N THR A 286 13.67 39.91 -15.33
CA THR A 286 14.61 39.28 -16.25
C THR A 286 14.05 39.17 -17.68
N LEU A 287 12.74 39.36 -17.83
CA LEU A 287 12.03 39.30 -19.12
C LEU A 287 11.87 40.68 -19.76
N GLU A 288 12.06 41.77 -19.02
CA GLU A 288 11.99 43.15 -19.53
C GLU A 288 13.31 43.50 -20.27
N PRO A 289 13.30 43.71 -21.61
CA PRO A 289 14.47 44.17 -22.34
C PRO A 289 14.80 45.65 -22.03
N GLU A 290 13.78 46.45 -21.71
CA GLU A 290 13.91 47.82 -21.20
C GLU A 290 13.14 48.03 -19.88
N PRO A 291 13.62 48.87 -18.95
CA PRO A 291 12.92 49.16 -17.69
C PRO A 291 11.50 49.72 -17.94
N GLY A 292 10.47 49.02 -17.42
CA GLY A 292 9.09 49.50 -17.43
C GLY A 292 8.21 49.01 -18.60
N ASP A 293 8.69 48.08 -19.43
CA ASP A 293 7.92 47.50 -20.55
C ASP A 293 6.62 46.84 -20.08
N MET A 294 6.67 46.06 -18.98
CA MET A 294 5.49 45.39 -18.41
C MET A 294 4.47 46.36 -17.80
N LEU A 295 4.86 47.61 -17.52
CA LEU A 295 3.97 48.66 -17.01
C LEU A 295 3.33 49.49 -18.14
N ARG A 296 3.91 49.48 -19.35
CA ARG A 296 3.56 50.37 -20.45
C ARG A 296 2.72 49.69 -21.53
N ASP A 297 2.98 48.43 -21.84
CA ASP A 297 2.18 47.64 -22.78
C ASP A 297 1.69 46.34 -22.11
N PRO A 298 0.41 46.27 -21.69
CA PRO A 298 -0.17 45.06 -21.10
C PRO A 298 -0.62 44.01 -22.14
N GLU A 299 -0.29 44.17 -23.43
CA GLU A 299 -0.63 43.23 -24.53
C GLU A 299 0.52 42.29 -24.91
#